data_AF-A0A6G2QGA4-F1
#
_entry.id   AF-A0A6G2QGA4-F1
#
_cell.length_a   1.000
_cell.length_b   1.000
_cell.length_c   1.000
_cell.angle_alpha   90.00
_cell.angle_beta   90.00
_cell.angle_gamma   90.00
#
_symmetry.space_group_name_H-M   'P 1'
#
loop_
_entity.id
_entity.type
_entity.pdbx_description
1 polymer ?
#
loop_
_entity_poly.entity_id
_entity_poly.type
_entity_poly.pdbx_seq_one_letter_code
_entity_poly.pdbx_strand_id
1 'polypeptide(L)'
;MSGPISLEPGGSEEDTLAIRLAGTRPLRRRPRWAVDEATLTVRLPRSGPDERAVSELAAELADRIGPAVHPYEVAALLEAEGLSASVINERYGHPNLFSLASALYERVPRTFPEPAPAADPWRPDTVRCLLRGVLFALPGLAYLLAAPLWDAGGHAGALVVAGVVSWAWGQALGHRAHL
;
A
#
# COMPACT_ATOMS: atom_id res chain seq x y z
N MET A 1 30.10 1.90 -25.81
CA MET A 1 28.93 1.43 -26.59
C MET A 1 28.76 -0.04 -26.26
N SER A 2 27.87 -0.36 -25.33
CA SER A 2 27.63 -1.73 -24.86
C SER A 2 26.40 -2.29 -25.58
N GLY A 3 26.57 -3.44 -26.23
CA GLY A 3 25.53 -4.10 -26.99
C GLY A 3 24.43 -4.72 -26.12
N PRO A 4 23.30 -5.12 -26.74
CA PRO A 4 22.14 -5.68 -26.03
C PRO A 4 22.41 -7.11 -25.53
N ILE A 5 21.94 -7.40 -24.32
CA ILE A 5 21.89 -8.75 -23.74
C ILE A 5 20.81 -9.54 -24.48
N SER A 6 21.22 -10.64 -25.13
CA SER A 6 20.35 -11.59 -25.80
C SER A 6 19.74 -12.54 -24.77
N LEU A 7 18.43 -12.46 -24.54
CA LEU A 7 17.67 -13.47 -23.81
C LEU A 7 17.16 -14.49 -24.82
N GLU A 8 17.85 -15.62 -24.94
CA GLU A 8 17.34 -16.75 -25.70
C GLU A 8 16.41 -17.59 -24.79
N PRO A 9 15.19 -17.95 -25.24
CA PRO A 9 14.29 -18.80 -24.47
C PRO A 9 14.52 -20.26 -24.86
N GLY A 10 14.98 -21.08 -23.93
CA GLY A 10 15.15 -22.51 -24.17
C GLY A 10 15.44 -23.28 -22.90
N GLY A 11 14.42 -23.93 -22.35
CA GLY A 11 14.62 -24.97 -21.34
C GLY A 11 13.49 -25.11 -20.33
N SER A 12 12.50 -25.93 -20.69
CA SER A 12 11.55 -26.62 -19.80
C SER A 12 10.70 -25.76 -18.86
N GLU A 13 9.65 -25.17 -19.45
CA GLU A 13 8.28 -25.37 -18.93
C GLU A 13 8.13 -26.83 -18.46
N GLU A 14 7.72 -27.05 -17.20
CA GLU A 14 6.76 -28.08 -16.75
C GLU A 14 6.84 -28.41 -15.25
N ASP A 15 7.87 -27.97 -14.52
CA ASP A 15 8.12 -28.55 -13.17
C ASP A 15 7.73 -27.69 -11.96
N THR A 16 6.86 -26.70 -12.12
CA THR A 16 6.34 -25.95 -10.95
C THR A 16 4.90 -25.51 -11.20
N LEU A 17 3.96 -26.44 -11.04
CA LEU A 17 2.61 -26.26 -10.46
C LEU A 17 1.76 -27.53 -10.69
N ALA A 18 2.22 -28.68 -10.20
CA ALA A 18 1.34 -29.84 -10.03
C ALA A 18 0.57 -29.69 -8.70
N ILE A 19 -0.53 -28.93 -8.70
CA ILE A 19 -1.52 -29.02 -7.63
C ILE A 19 -2.15 -30.41 -7.74
N ARG A 20 -1.65 -31.33 -6.93
CA ARG A 20 -2.15 -32.69 -6.80
C ARG A 20 -3.57 -32.64 -6.23
N LEU A 21 -4.57 -32.73 -7.10
CA LEU A 21 -5.97 -32.91 -6.73
C LEU A 21 -6.15 -34.30 -6.10
N ALA A 22 -5.86 -34.41 -4.80
CA ALA A 22 -6.00 -35.64 -4.05
C ALA A 22 -7.47 -35.86 -3.64
N GLY A 23 -8.11 -36.84 -4.29
CA GLY A 23 -9.09 -37.70 -3.62
C GLY A 23 -10.56 -37.39 -3.87
N THR A 24 -11.09 -37.94 -4.97
CA THR A 24 -12.48 -38.38 -5.06
C THR A 24 -12.77 -39.37 -3.94
N ARG A 25 -13.42 -38.91 -2.87
CA ARG A 25 -14.00 -39.79 -1.84
C ARG A 25 -15.37 -40.29 -2.33
N PRO A 26 -15.67 -41.59 -2.19
CA PRO A 26 -16.94 -42.15 -2.63
C PRO A 26 -18.11 -41.62 -1.79
N LEU A 27 -19.25 -41.44 -2.46
CA LEU A 27 -20.54 -41.06 -1.92
C LEU A 27 -20.91 -41.93 -0.70
N ARG A 28 -20.81 -41.37 0.51
CA ARG A 28 -21.40 -41.96 1.70
C ARG A 28 -22.92 -41.82 1.62
N ARG A 29 -23.56 -42.97 1.42
CA ARG A 29 -24.99 -43.27 1.59
C ARG A 29 -25.59 -42.46 2.75
N ARG A 30 -26.52 -41.54 2.46
CA ARG A 30 -27.29 -40.83 3.49
C ARG A 30 -28.23 -41.79 4.23
N PRO A 31 -28.35 -41.71 5.57
CA PRO A 31 -29.42 -42.39 6.30
C PRO A 31 -30.78 -41.72 5.99
N ARG A 32 -31.81 -42.55 5.82
CA ARG A 32 -33.15 -42.24 5.29
C ARG A 32 -34.16 -41.79 6.37
N TRP A 33 -33.71 -41.41 7.57
CA TRP A 33 -34.60 -41.10 8.70
C TRP A 33 -34.18 -39.79 9.38
N ALA A 34 -34.57 -38.68 8.77
CA ALA A 34 -34.75 -37.39 9.43
C ALA A 34 -36.02 -36.79 8.81
N VAL A 35 -37.13 -37.35 9.27
CA VAL A 35 -38.51 -36.97 8.94
C VAL A 35 -38.85 -35.70 9.72
N ASP A 36 -39.50 -34.77 9.02
CA ASP A 36 -40.33 -33.68 9.51
C ASP A 36 -39.91 -32.97 10.81
N GLU A 37 -39.18 -31.87 10.64
CA GLU A 37 -39.67 -30.61 11.19
C GLU A 37 -39.94 -29.66 10.03
N ALA A 38 -41.21 -29.60 9.62
CA ALA A 38 -41.73 -28.53 8.79
C ALA A 38 -41.74 -27.23 9.63
N THR A 39 -40.56 -26.69 9.91
CA THR A 39 -40.44 -25.27 10.18
C THR A 39 -40.78 -24.59 8.85
N LEU A 40 -42.02 -24.14 8.72
CA LEU A 40 -42.43 -23.14 7.75
C LEU A 40 -41.61 -21.88 8.06
N THR A 41 -40.37 -21.87 7.59
CA THR A 41 -39.64 -20.62 7.42
C THR A 41 -40.44 -19.86 6.39
N VAL A 42 -41.16 -18.84 6.85
CA VAL A 42 -41.76 -17.84 5.99
C VAL A 42 -40.61 -17.29 5.17
N ARG A 43 -40.46 -17.81 3.95
CA ARG A 43 -39.56 -17.26 2.96
C ARG A 43 -40.24 -15.97 2.54
N LEU A 44 -40.01 -14.91 3.33
CA LEU A 44 -40.32 -13.55 2.93
C LEU A 44 -39.86 -13.41 1.48
N PRO A 45 -40.68 -12.85 0.57
CA PRO A 45 -40.22 -12.55 -0.76
C PRO A 45 -38.96 -11.71 -0.58
N ARG A 46 -37.81 -12.29 -0.91
CA ARG A 46 -36.54 -11.58 -0.86
C ARG A 46 -36.71 -10.55 -1.97
N SER A 47 -37.06 -9.31 -1.62
CA SER A 47 -37.00 -8.20 -2.56
C SER A 47 -35.62 -8.28 -3.19
N GLY A 48 -35.59 -8.47 -4.51
CA GLY A 48 -34.33 -8.43 -5.23
C GLY A 48 -33.67 -7.06 -5.05
N PRO A 49 -32.43 -6.91 -5.53
CA PRO A 49 -31.76 -5.61 -5.55
C PRO A 49 -32.70 -4.54 -6.13
N ASP A 50 -32.78 -3.39 -5.47
CA ASP A 50 -33.52 -2.25 -6.04
C ASP A 50 -32.64 -1.63 -7.13
N GLU A 51 -32.79 -2.14 -8.35
CA GLU A 51 -31.99 -1.71 -9.49
C GLU A 51 -32.01 -0.21 -9.72
N ARG A 52 -33.13 0.46 -9.43
CA ARG A 52 -33.27 1.91 -9.59
C ARG A 52 -32.46 2.65 -8.54
N ALA A 53 -32.62 2.29 -7.26
CA ALA A 53 -31.86 2.89 -6.17
C ALA A 53 -30.34 2.69 -6.35
N VAL A 54 -29.92 1.50 -6.79
CA VAL A 54 -28.50 1.24 -7.06
C VAL A 54 -28.03 2.00 -8.32
N SER A 55 -28.91 2.30 -9.29
CA SER A 55 -28.54 3.07 -10.50
C SER A 55 -28.34 4.54 -10.16
N GLU A 56 -29.20 5.08 -9.32
CA GLU A 56 -29.07 6.44 -8.78
C GLU A 56 -27.77 6.59 -7.99
N LEU A 57 -27.47 5.63 -7.10
CA LEU A 57 -26.21 5.63 -6.33
C LEU A 57 -24.98 5.50 -7.25
N ALA A 58 -25.06 4.67 -8.29
CA ALA A 58 -23.99 4.53 -9.28
C ALA A 58 -23.74 5.82 -10.04
N ALA A 59 -24.79 6.57 -10.40
CA ALA A 59 -24.67 7.85 -11.07
C ALA A 59 -24.10 8.93 -10.14
N GLU A 60 -24.55 8.98 -8.87
CA GLU A 60 -24.08 9.93 -7.87
C GLU A 60 -22.59 9.77 -7.55
N LEU A 61 -22.13 8.52 -7.45
CA LEU A 61 -20.74 8.22 -7.07
C LEU A 61 -19.84 7.89 -8.28
N ALA A 62 -20.29 8.11 -9.52
CA ALA A 62 -19.60 7.68 -10.73
C ALA A 62 -18.15 8.19 -10.80
N ASP A 63 -17.90 9.46 -10.46
CA ASP A 63 -16.57 10.07 -10.53
C ASP A 63 -15.59 9.50 -9.51
N ARG A 64 -16.10 9.04 -8.35
CA ARG A 64 -15.29 8.45 -7.27
C ARG A 64 -15.11 6.95 -7.43
N ILE A 65 -16.09 6.27 -8.02
CA ILE A 65 -16.08 4.83 -8.28
C ILE A 65 -15.33 4.50 -9.59
N GLY A 66 -15.39 5.37 -10.59
CA GLY A 66 -14.79 5.17 -11.92
C GLY A 66 -13.29 4.83 -11.88
N PRO A 67 -12.47 5.54 -11.06
CA PRO A 67 -11.06 5.24 -10.87
C PRO A 67 -10.74 4.00 -10.03
N ALA A 68 -11.73 3.44 -9.32
CA ALA A 68 -11.50 2.30 -8.45
C ALA A 68 -11.04 1.08 -9.25
N VAL A 69 -9.97 0.43 -8.79
CA VAL A 69 -9.37 -0.75 -9.44
C VAL A 69 -9.95 -2.07 -8.94
N HIS A 70 -10.64 -2.06 -7.79
CA HIS A 70 -11.25 -3.25 -7.20
C HIS A 70 -12.57 -2.92 -6.48
N PRO A 71 -13.56 -3.85 -6.45
CA PRO A 71 -14.80 -3.68 -5.68
C PRO A 71 -14.60 -3.33 -4.20
N TYR A 72 -13.46 -3.68 -3.60
CA TYR A 72 -13.18 -3.36 -2.19
C TYR A 72 -12.80 -1.90 -1.96
N GLU A 73 -12.28 -1.21 -2.97
CA GLU A 73 -12.09 0.24 -2.89
C GLU A 73 -13.44 0.95 -2.93
N VAL A 74 -14.37 0.42 -3.73
CA VAL A 74 -15.77 0.87 -3.71
C VAL A 74 -16.41 0.58 -2.35
N ALA A 75 -16.16 -0.59 -1.75
CA ALA A 75 -16.65 -0.89 -0.40
C ALA A 75 -16.09 0.08 0.65
N ALA A 76 -14.78 0.37 0.63
CA ALA A 76 -14.16 1.34 1.52
C ALA A 76 -14.71 2.76 1.33
N LEU A 77 -14.97 3.15 0.08
CA LEU A 77 -15.66 4.40 -0.26
C LEU A 77 -17.06 4.45 0.38
N LEU A 78 -17.88 3.41 0.18
CA LEU A 78 -19.23 3.35 0.74
C LEU A 78 -19.22 3.32 2.28
N GLU A 79 -18.22 2.67 2.89
CA GLU A 79 -18.01 2.70 4.35
C GLU A 79 -17.65 4.10 4.84
N ALA A 80 -16.79 4.82 4.12
CA ALA A 80 -16.44 6.21 4.43
C ALA A 80 -17.63 7.18 4.29
N GLU A 81 -18.59 6.89 3.40
CA GLU A 81 -19.88 7.58 3.31
C GLU A 81 -20.85 7.22 4.45
N GLY A 82 -20.48 6.28 5.33
CA GLY A 82 -21.27 5.90 6.50
C GLY A 82 -22.45 4.98 6.17
N LEU A 83 -22.43 4.27 5.04
CA LEU A 83 -23.48 3.31 4.69
C LEU A 83 -23.46 2.10 5.64
N SER A 84 -24.47 2.03 6.52
CA SER A 84 -24.64 0.91 7.43
C SER A 84 -25.25 -0.32 6.74
N ALA A 85 -25.02 -1.50 7.29
CA ALA A 85 -25.57 -2.75 6.76
C ALA A 85 -27.12 -2.77 6.70
N SER A 86 -27.80 -2.09 7.62
CA SER A 86 -29.27 -1.98 7.62
C SER A 86 -29.76 -1.14 6.43
N VAL A 87 -29.16 0.03 6.21
CA VAL A 87 -29.50 0.90 5.07
C VAL A 87 -29.22 0.18 3.75
N ILE A 88 -28.11 -0.56 3.67
CA ILE A 88 -27.75 -1.33 2.47
C ILE A 88 -28.80 -2.39 2.14
N ASN A 89 -29.28 -3.09 3.16
CA ASN A 89 -30.30 -4.11 2.97
C ASN A 89 -31.67 -3.52 2.64
N GLU A 90 -32.11 -2.50 3.37
CA GLU A 90 -33.45 -1.92 3.24
C GLU A 90 -33.60 -1.08 1.97
N ARG A 91 -32.60 -0.25 1.63
CA ARG A 91 -32.69 0.71 0.52
C ARG A 91 -32.21 0.13 -0.81
N TYR A 92 -31.21 -0.74 -0.78
CA TYR A 92 -30.58 -1.24 -2.01
C TYR A 92 -30.81 -2.73 -2.25
N GLY A 93 -31.40 -3.46 -1.28
CA GLY A 93 -31.70 -4.88 -1.43
C GLY A 93 -30.47 -5.79 -1.42
N HIS A 94 -29.30 -5.27 -1.07
CA HIS A 94 -28.06 -6.04 -1.02
C HIS A 94 -27.82 -6.65 0.38
N PRO A 95 -27.27 -7.87 0.46
CA PRO A 95 -27.05 -8.55 1.74
C PRO A 95 -25.96 -7.89 2.60
N ASN A 96 -25.00 -7.20 1.98
CA ASN A 96 -23.90 -6.53 2.66
C ASN A 96 -23.26 -5.47 1.75
N LEU A 97 -22.37 -4.67 2.35
CA LEU A 97 -21.58 -3.63 1.69
C LEU A 97 -20.79 -4.14 0.49
N PHE A 98 -20.16 -5.31 0.60
CA PHE A 98 -19.35 -5.88 -0.48
C PHE A 98 -20.20 -6.26 -1.70
N SER A 99 -21.40 -6.80 -1.48
CA SER A 99 -22.32 -7.15 -2.56
C SER A 99 -22.81 -5.92 -3.31
N LEU A 100 -23.12 -4.83 -2.59
CA LEU A 100 -23.48 -3.56 -3.20
C LEU A 100 -22.28 -2.97 -3.96
N ALA A 101 -21.08 -3.02 -3.36
CA ALA A 101 -19.86 -2.51 -3.97
C ALA A 101 -19.51 -3.23 -5.28
N SER A 102 -19.66 -4.55 -5.36
CA SER A 102 -19.49 -5.31 -6.61
C SER A 102 -20.49 -4.88 -7.68
N ALA A 103 -21.77 -4.70 -7.33
CA ALA A 103 -22.79 -4.26 -8.27
C ALA A 103 -22.52 -2.85 -8.81
N LEU A 104 -22.06 -1.93 -7.97
CA LEU A 104 -21.65 -0.59 -8.39
C LEU A 104 -20.38 -0.63 -9.25
N TYR A 105 -19.41 -1.47 -8.88
CA TYR A 105 -18.17 -1.64 -9.62
C TYR A 105 -18.41 -2.14 -11.05
N GLU A 106 -19.30 -3.12 -11.22
CA GLU A 106 -19.66 -3.66 -12.53
C GLU A 106 -20.45 -2.67 -13.39
N ARG A 107 -21.24 -1.78 -12.76
CA ARG A 107 -22.12 -0.86 -13.49
C ARG A 107 -21.50 0.48 -13.87
N VAL A 108 -20.60 1.02 -13.04
CA VAL A 108 -19.97 2.31 -13.32
C VAL A 108 -18.84 2.12 -14.36
N PRO A 109 -18.83 2.89 -15.47
CA PRO A 109 -17.74 2.86 -16.44
C PRO A 109 -16.39 3.19 -15.81
N ARG A 110 -15.35 2.41 -16.14
CA ARG A 110 -14.00 2.65 -15.61
C ARG A 110 -13.40 3.90 -16.25
N THR A 111 -12.86 4.77 -15.41
CA THR A 111 -12.19 6.01 -15.81
C THR A 111 -10.80 6.00 -15.20
N PHE A 112 -9.76 6.24 -16.00
CA PHE A 112 -8.38 6.25 -15.53
C PHE A 112 -7.84 7.69 -15.62
N PRO A 113 -8.14 8.55 -14.63
CA PRO A 113 -7.61 9.91 -14.63
C PRO A 113 -6.09 9.87 -14.51
N GLU A 114 -5.41 10.73 -15.28
CA GLU A 114 -3.96 10.87 -15.20
C GLU A 114 -3.60 11.35 -13.77
N PRO A 115 -2.69 10.65 -13.06
CA PRO A 115 -2.27 11.08 -11.74
C PRO A 115 -1.65 12.48 -11.81
N ALA A 116 -1.82 13.25 -10.72
CA ALA A 116 -1.17 14.55 -10.62
C ALA A 116 0.36 14.39 -10.81
N PRO A 117 1.01 15.30 -11.56
CA PRO A 117 2.43 15.21 -11.80
C PRO A 117 3.18 15.17 -10.47
N ALA A 118 3.95 14.10 -10.26
CA ALA A 118 4.77 13.96 -9.07
C ALA A 118 5.77 15.11 -8.98
N ALA A 119 6.12 15.50 -7.75
CA ALA A 119 7.20 16.45 -7.54
C ALA A 119 8.49 15.89 -8.17
N ASP A 120 9.14 16.69 -9.01
CA ASP A 120 10.40 16.30 -9.66
C ASP A 120 11.50 16.10 -8.60
N PRO A 121 11.99 14.86 -8.39
CA PRO A 121 13.03 14.55 -7.41
C PRO A 121 14.36 15.26 -7.71
N TRP A 122 14.57 15.67 -8.96
CA TRP A 122 15.80 16.26 -9.45
C TRP A 122 15.74 17.78 -9.56
N ARG A 123 14.61 18.39 -9.16
CA ARG A 123 14.44 19.84 -9.23
C ARG A 123 15.48 20.51 -8.33
N PRO A 124 16.38 21.35 -8.88
CA PRO A 124 17.40 22.01 -8.08
C PRO A 124 16.75 23.03 -7.16
N ASP A 125 16.90 22.82 -5.86
CA ASP A 125 16.57 23.79 -4.82
C ASP A 125 17.84 24.54 -4.44
N THR A 126 18.04 25.72 -5.02
CA THR A 126 19.24 26.53 -4.82
C THR A 126 19.46 26.88 -3.35
N VAL A 127 18.39 27.11 -2.58
CA VAL A 127 18.48 27.44 -1.15
C VAL A 127 18.94 26.22 -0.37
N ARG A 128 18.35 25.05 -0.63
CA ARG A 128 18.74 23.80 0.02
C ARG A 128 20.16 23.39 -0.35
N CYS A 129 20.57 23.58 -1.61
CA CYS A 129 21.94 23.40 -2.07
C CYS A 129 22.92 24.34 -1.37
N LEU A 130 22.60 25.64 -1.26
CA LEU A 130 23.44 26.62 -0.59
C LEU A 130 23.56 26.32 0.90
N LEU A 131 22.46 26.04 1.58
CA LEU A 131 22.43 25.67 3.00
C LEU A 131 23.29 24.44 3.26
N ARG A 132 23.19 23.43 2.40
CA ARG A 132 24.03 22.22 2.45
C ARG A 132 25.50 22.58 2.26
N GLY A 133 25.83 23.42 1.28
CA GLY A 133 27.18 23.93 1.06
C GLY A 133 27.75 24.64 2.28
N VAL A 134 26.99 25.54 2.91
CA VAL A 134 27.39 26.25 4.13
C VAL A 134 27.62 25.27 5.28
N LEU A 135 26.71 24.31 5.48
CA LEU A 135 26.83 23.31 6.54
C LEU A 135 28.10 22.44 6.37
N PHE A 136 28.44 22.05 5.14
CA PHE A 136 29.66 21.30 4.85
C PHE A 136 30.94 22.15 4.89
N ALA A 137 30.85 23.46 4.65
CA ALA A 137 31.98 24.38 4.76
C ALA A 137 32.29 24.78 6.21
N LEU A 138 31.31 24.68 7.11
CA LEU A 138 31.37 25.14 8.50
C LEU A 138 32.56 24.58 9.29
N PRO A 139 32.92 23.28 9.21
CA PRO A 139 34.12 22.76 9.86
C PRO A 139 35.40 23.42 9.35
N GLY A 140 35.52 23.64 8.03
CA GLY A 140 36.67 24.33 7.43
C GLY A 140 36.76 25.80 7.86
N LEU A 141 35.61 26.47 7.94
CA LEU A 141 35.52 27.84 8.45
C LEU A 141 35.95 27.92 9.92
N ALA A 142 35.62 26.92 10.74
CA ALA A 142 36.05 26.87 12.14
C ALA A 142 37.58 26.79 12.26
N TYR A 143 38.27 26.04 11.40
CA TYR A 143 39.74 26.02 11.36
C TYR A 143 40.34 27.38 10.99
N LEU A 144 39.76 28.08 10.01
CA LEU A 144 40.23 29.42 9.62
C LEU A 144 40.05 30.44 10.76
N LEU A 145 38.91 30.39 11.46
CA LEU A 145 38.60 31.28 12.58
C LEU A 145 39.46 30.97 13.82
N ALA A 146 39.80 29.70 14.05
CA ALA A 146 40.61 29.26 15.19
C ALA A 146 42.12 29.33 14.93
N ALA A 147 42.56 29.51 13.68
CA ALA A 147 43.97 29.57 13.30
C ALA A 147 44.84 30.55 14.14
N PRO A 148 44.42 31.81 14.42
CA PRO A 148 45.23 32.73 15.22
C PRO A 148 45.29 32.38 16.72
N LEU A 149 44.42 31.48 17.21
CA LEU A 149 44.42 31.00 18.59
C LEU A 149 45.25 29.72 18.76
N TRP A 150 45.84 29.20 17.66
CA TRP A 150 46.49 27.90 17.65
C TRP A 150 47.98 28.00 18.01
N ASP A 151 48.36 27.47 19.17
CA ASP A 151 49.74 27.08 19.43
C ASP A 151 49.90 25.59 19.09
N ALA A 152 50.59 25.31 17.97
CA ALA A 152 50.76 23.96 17.43
C ALA A 152 51.53 23.03 18.39
N GLY A 153 52.35 23.58 19.30
CA GLY A 153 53.10 22.81 20.29
C GLY A 153 52.25 22.35 21.48
N GLY A 154 51.27 23.16 21.91
CA GLY A 154 50.47 22.89 23.12
C GLY A 154 49.18 22.08 22.89
N HIS A 155 48.59 22.15 21.68
CA HIS A 155 47.22 21.67 21.45
C HIS A 155 47.11 20.36 20.67
N ALA A 156 48.22 19.83 20.13
CA ALA A 156 48.21 18.59 19.35
C ALA A 156 47.66 17.39 20.13
N GLY A 157 48.04 17.25 21.40
CA GLY A 157 47.57 16.16 22.27
C GLY A 157 46.05 16.20 22.50
N ALA A 158 45.48 17.40 22.70
CA ALA A 158 44.05 17.58 22.90
C ALA A 158 43.24 17.17 21.66
N LEU A 159 43.75 17.46 20.45
CA LEU A 159 43.11 17.05 19.19
C LEU A 159 43.14 15.55 18.98
N VAL A 160 44.28 14.91 19.29
CA VAL A 160 44.41 13.46 19.21
C VAL A 160 43.43 12.79 20.16
N VAL A 161 43.32 13.26 21.41
CA VAL A 161 42.35 12.76 22.38
C VAL A 161 40.92 12.98 21.88
N ALA A 162 40.58 14.18 21.41
CA ALA A 162 39.25 14.48 20.88
C ALA A 162 38.90 13.59 19.67
N GLY A 163 39.86 13.33 18.78
CA GLY A 163 39.70 12.43 17.63
C GLY A 163 39.45 10.98 18.05
N VAL A 164 40.22 10.45 19.01
CA VAL A 164 40.04 9.10 19.55
C VAL A 164 38.68 8.95 20.24
N VAL A 165 38.28 9.94 21.04
CA VAL A 165 36.98 9.95 21.73
C VAL A 165 35.83 10.03 20.72
N SER A 166 35.91 10.90 19.72
CA SER A 166 34.92 11.02 18.65
C SER A 166 34.78 9.73 17.85
N TRP A 167 35.90 9.09 17.52
CA TRP A 167 35.93 7.80 16.83
C TRP A 167 35.26 6.69 17.66
N ALA A 168 35.65 6.54 18.94
CA ALA A 168 35.08 5.52 19.82
C ALA A 168 33.56 5.71 20.01
N TRP A 169 33.11 6.96 20.13
CA TRP A 169 31.70 7.30 20.23
C TRP A 169 30.93 6.95 18.94
N GLY A 170 31.50 7.25 17.77
CA GLY A 170 30.93 6.87 16.48
C GLY A 170 30.78 5.36 16.32
N GLN A 171 31.77 4.58 16.76
CA GLN A 171 31.70 3.11 16.77
C GLN A 171 30.58 2.60 17.68
N ALA A 172 30.43 3.17 18.88
CA ALA A 172 29.39 2.77 19.83
C ALA A 172 27.97 3.05 19.31
N LEU A 173 27.74 4.23 18.72
CA LEU A 173 26.45 4.57 18.11
C LEU A 173 26.15 3.72 16.89
N GLY A 174 27.13 3.49 16.02
CA GLY A 174 26.97 2.63 14.84
C GLY A 174 26.59 1.20 15.24
N HIS A 175 27.26 0.64 16.25
CA HIS A 175 26.93 -0.68 16.77
C HIS A 175 25.50 -0.75 17.33
N ARG A 176 25.06 0.27 18.07
CA ARG A 176 23.69 0.35 18.62
C ARG A 176 22.60 0.53 17.57
N ALA A 177 22.90 1.15 16.43
CA ALA A 177 21.92 1.38 15.36
C ALA A 177 21.70 0.14 14.46
N HIS A 178 22.64 -0.81 14.48
CA HIS A 178 22.59 -2.05 13.71
C HIS A 178 22.15 -3.28 14.53
N LEU A 179 21.85 -3.11 15.82
CA LEU A 179 21.23 -4.10 16.71
C LEU A 179 19.75 -3.78 16.90
#